data_AF-A0A6V7JHQ8-F1
#
_entry.id   AF-A0A6V7JHQ8-F1
#
_cell.length_a   1.000
_cell.length_b   1.000
_cell.length_c   1.000
_cell.angle_alpha   90.00
_cell.angle_beta   90.00
_cell.angle_gamma   90.00
#
_symmetry.space_group_name_H-M   'P 1'
#
loop_
_entity.id
_entity.type
_entity.pdbx_description
1 polymer ?
#
loop_
_entity_poly.entity_id
_entity_poly.type
_entity_poly.pdbx_seq_one_letter_code
_entity_poly.pdbx_strand_id
1 'polypeptide(L)'
;MGMAVPKNKNDKDGCGSYWVAKVDLVCGPVLRFRYFGNEDENAFGWINVRSGAAHELGWCFINRRRLSPPTEVLEKSPDCQERLQAFLLQEKSIRSADLYM
;
A
#
# COMPACT_ATOMS: atom_id res chain seq x y z
N MET A 1 2.52 -9.01 3.04
CA MET A 1 1.71 -8.01 3.79
C MET A 1 1.75 -6.68 3.03
N GLY A 2 0.80 -6.50 2.12
CA GLY A 2 0.50 -5.21 1.51
C GLY A 2 -0.47 -4.39 2.37
N MET A 3 -0.40 -3.07 2.25
CA MET A 3 -1.26 -2.10 2.94
C MET A 3 -1.64 -0.96 2.00
N ALA A 4 -2.78 -0.32 2.23
CA ALA A 4 -3.16 0.92 1.56
C ALA A 4 -2.58 2.12 2.34
N VAL A 5 -1.73 2.90 1.68
CA VAL A 5 -1.06 4.08 2.25
C VAL A 5 -1.48 5.34 1.49
N PRO A 6 -1.79 6.45 2.18
CA PRO A 6 -2.19 7.68 1.53
C PRO A 6 -1.01 8.33 0.82
N LYS A 7 -1.27 8.89 -0.35
CA LYS A 7 -0.27 9.65 -1.11
C LYS A 7 0.03 11.01 -0.49
N ASN A 8 -0.99 11.67 0.05
CA ASN A 8 -0.88 13.03 0.55
C ASN A 8 -1.12 13.06 2.06
N LYS A 9 -0.23 13.75 2.78
CA LYS A 9 -0.31 13.91 4.24
C LYS A 9 -1.41 14.89 4.70
N ASN A 10 -1.93 15.73 3.80
CA ASN A 10 -2.83 16.84 4.15
C ASN A 10 -4.29 16.67 3.73
N ASP A 11 -4.72 15.47 3.33
CA ASP A 11 -6.10 15.27 2.92
C ASP A 11 -7.03 15.17 4.15
N LYS A 12 -7.56 16.32 4.58
CA LYS A 12 -8.55 16.41 5.67
C LYS A 12 -9.98 16.13 5.21
N ASP A 13 -10.23 16.09 3.90
CA ASP A 13 -11.57 16.02 3.31
C ASP A 13 -12.00 14.62 2.87
N GLY A 14 -11.15 13.59 3.05
CA GLY A 14 -11.49 12.22 2.70
C GLY A 14 -11.50 11.94 1.19
N CYS A 15 -11.15 12.89 0.33
CA CYS A 15 -10.88 12.61 -1.08
C CYS A 15 -9.45 12.10 -1.31
N GLY A 16 -8.74 11.75 -0.23
CA GLY A 16 -7.38 11.25 -0.25
C GLY A 16 -7.26 10.03 -1.17
N SER A 17 -6.37 10.13 -2.14
CA SER A 17 -5.98 8.99 -2.96
C SER A 17 -4.97 8.14 -2.19
N TYR A 18 -5.25 6.84 -2.15
CA TYR A 18 -4.40 5.84 -1.52
C TYR A 18 -3.70 5.03 -2.60
N TRP A 19 -2.58 4.41 -2.24
CA TRP A 19 -1.94 3.41 -3.07
C TRP A 19 -1.47 2.21 -2.27
N VAL A 20 -1.36 1.08 -2.95
CA VAL A 20 -0.88 -0.14 -2.33
C VAL A 20 0.63 -0.03 -2.11
N ALA A 21 1.05 -0.42 -0.93
CA ALA A 21 2.43 -0.46 -0.51
C ALA A 21 2.76 -1.81 0.12
N LYS A 22 3.97 -2.30 -0.11
CA LYS A 22 4.54 -3.47 0.56
C LYS A 22 5.35 -3.01 1.76
N VAL A 23 5.08 -3.60 2.93
CA VAL A 23 5.91 -3.36 4.12
C VAL A 23 7.24 -4.06 3.94
N ASP A 24 8.31 -3.31 4.12
CA ASP A 24 9.68 -3.78 3.99
C ASP A 24 10.33 -4.00 5.36
N LEU A 25 10.16 -3.04 6.28
CA LEU A 25 10.63 -3.15 7.66
C LEU A 25 9.63 -2.56 8.66
N VAL A 26 9.70 -3.08 9.88
CA VAL A 26 8.95 -2.59 11.05
C VAL A 26 9.97 -2.10 12.07
N CYS A 27 9.88 -0.83 12.46
CA CYS A 27 10.74 -0.21 13.48
C CYS A 27 9.85 0.45 14.55
N GLY A 28 9.43 -0.34 15.54
CA GLY A 28 8.50 0.09 16.57
C GLY A 28 7.17 0.59 15.97
N PRO A 29 6.76 1.86 16.20
CA PRO A 29 5.53 2.41 15.64
C PRO A 29 5.68 2.92 14.19
N VAL A 30 6.87 2.84 13.59
CA VAL A 30 7.13 3.32 12.23
C VAL A 30 7.35 2.14 11.30
N LEU A 31 6.68 2.13 10.16
CA LEU A 31 6.86 1.17 9.10
C LEU A 31 7.64 1.81 7.96
N ARG A 32 8.62 1.08 7.45
CA ARG A 32 9.22 1.33 6.14
C ARG A 32 8.45 0.54 5.11
N PHE A 33 7.99 1.21 4.06
CA PHE A 33 7.23 0.58 2.99
C PHE A 33 7.71 1.05 1.63
N ARG A 34 7.36 0.30 0.60
CA ARG A 34 7.57 0.68 -0.81
C ARG A 34 6.24 0.62 -1.54
N TYR A 35 5.96 1.59 -2.39
CA TYR A 35 4.77 1.54 -3.23
C TYR A 35 4.82 0.38 -4.22
N PHE A 36 3.68 -0.27 -4.44
CA PHE A 36 3.55 -1.30 -5.44
C PHE A 36 3.77 -0.72 -6.84
N GLY A 37 4.58 -1.40 -7.65
CA GLY A 37 4.99 -0.91 -8.97
C GLY A 37 6.16 0.06 -8.94
N ASN A 38 6.66 0.44 -7.74
CA ASN A 38 7.93 1.15 -7.67
C ASN A 38 9.10 0.16 -7.73
N GLU A 39 9.87 0.24 -8.80
CA GLU A 39 11.02 -0.64 -9.05
C GLU A 39 12.32 -0.07 -8.47
N ASP A 40 12.34 1.18 -7.99
CA ASP A 40 13.52 1.69 -7.31
C ASP A 40 13.68 1.04 -5.95
N GLU A 41 14.83 0.41 -5.76
CA GLU A 41 15.16 -0.21 -4.50
C GLU A 41 15.27 0.81 -3.36
N ASN A 42 15.58 2.07 -3.66
CA ASN A 42 15.76 3.13 -2.68
C ASN A 42 14.51 3.99 -2.43
N ALA A 43 13.41 3.79 -3.16
CA ALA A 43 12.19 4.59 -3.01
C ALA A 43 11.31 4.09 -1.85
N PHE A 44 11.85 4.20 -0.64
CA PHE A 44 11.15 3.84 0.59
C PHE A 44 10.40 5.03 1.19
N GLY A 45 9.15 4.79 1.55
CA GLY A 45 8.36 5.66 2.41
C GLY A 45 8.42 5.21 3.87
N TRP A 46 8.13 6.14 4.77
CA TRP A 46 7.98 5.89 6.19
C TRP A 46 6.60 6.34 6.66
N ILE A 47 5.90 5.51 7.40
CA ILE A 47 4.59 5.84 7.99
C ILE A 47 4.52 5.40 9.44
N ASN A 48 3.93 6.24 10.29
CA ASN A 48 3.66 5.87 11.67
C ASN A 48 2.31 5.15 11.73
N VAL A 49 2.28 3.88 12.18
CA VAL A 49 1.03 3.12 12.27
C VAL A 49 0.04 3.72 13.27
N ARG A 50 0.53 4.43 14.28
CA ARG A 50 -0.33 5.10 15.27
C ARG A 50 -1.05 6.33 14.71
N SER A 51 -0.65 6.82 13.53
CA SER A 51 -1.38 7.91 12.86
C SER A 51 -2.76 7.48 12.37
N GLY A 52 -3.03 6.18 12.29
CA GLY A 52 -4.28 5.66 11.71
C GLY A 52 -4.41 5.89 10.20
N ALA A 53 -3.36 6.37 9.54
CA ALA A 53 -3.37 6.69 8.11
C ALA A 53 -3.12 5.47 7.22
N ALA A 54 -2.48 4.41 7.74
CA ALA A 54 -2.24 3.17 7.02
C ALA A 54 -3.41 2.19 7.26
N HIS A 55 -3.95 1.61 6.19
CA HIS A 55 -5.08 0.70 6.25
C HIS A 55 -4.80 -0.63 5.56
N GLU A 56 -5.59 -1.65 5.86
CA GLU A 56 -5.50 -2.95 5.19
C GLU A 56 -5.95 -2.89 3.72
N LEU A 57 -5.50 -3.86 2.93
CA LEU A 57 -5.94 -4.01 1.54
C LEU A 57 -7.45 -4.26 1.49
N GLY A 58 -8.15 -3.55 0.61
CA GLY A 58 -9.61 -3.59 0.52
C GLY A 58 -10.32 -2.47 1.28
N TRP A 59 -9.66 -1.80 2.24
CA TRP A 59 -10.27 -0.67 2.97
C TRP A 59 -10.73 0.45 2.04
N CYS A 60 -9.94 0.79 1.00
CA CYS A 60 -10.31 1.80 0.02
C CYS A 60 -11.59 1.44 -0.74
N PHE A 61 -11.80 0.15 -1.06
CA PHE A 61 -13.02 -0.31 -1.73
C PHE A 61 -14.24 -0.13 -0.82
N ILE A 62 -14.13 -0.53 0.45
CA ILE A 62 -15.20 -0.42 1.44
C ILE A 62 -15.55 1.05 1.73
N ASN A 63 -14.54 1.91 1.88
CA ASN A 63 -14.72 3.32 2.26
C ASN A 63 -14.91 4.25 1.06
N ARG A 64 -15.13 3.70 -0.15
CA ARG A 64 -15.27 4.44 -1.41
C ARG A 64 -14.14 5.46 -1.63
N ARG A 65 -12.92 5.12 -1.22
CA ARG A 65 -11.72 5.93 -1.45
C ARG A 65 -11.06 5.51 -2.75
N ARG A 66 -10.45 6.47 -3.43
CA ARG A 66 -9.75 6.22 -4.70
C ARG A 66 -8.41 5.53 -4.42
N LEU A 67 -8.24 4.34 -5.00
CA LEU A 67 -6.95 3.66 -5.08
C LEU A 67 -6.32 4.00 -6.43
N SER A 68 -5.25 4.79 -6.44
CA SER A 68 -4.54 5.17 -7.67
C SER A 68 -3.04 5.19 -7.44
N PRO A 69 -2.19 4.92 -8.44
CA PRO A 69 -0.73 4.99 -8.29
C PRO A 69 -0.23 6.42 -8.20
N PRO A 70 0.77 6.74 -7.35
CA PRO A 70 1.40 8.06 -7.33
C PRO A 70 2.15 8.30 -8.65
N THR A 71 2.37 9.56 -9.01
CA THR A 71 2.99 9.94 -10.29
C THR A 71 4.34 9.26 -10.48
N GLU A 72 5.16 9.21 -9.44
CA GLU A 72 6.49 8.57 -9.46
C GLU A 72 6.42 7.08 -9.82
N VAL A 73 5.35 6.40 -9.42
CA VAL A 73 5.11 4.99 -9.76
C VAL A 73 4.59 4.87 -11.18
N LEU A 74 3.68 5.75 -11.61
CA LEU A 74 3.15 5.76 -12.97
C LEU A 74 4.23 6.01 -14.01
N GLU A 75 5.16 6.94 -13.73
CA GLU A 75 6.27 7.26 -14.64
C GLU A 75 7.22 6.07 -14.83
N LYS A 76 7.39 5.24 -13.79
CA LYS A 76 8.30 4.09 -13.82
C LYS A 76 7.63 2.81 -14.27
N SER A 77 6.39 2.62 -13.87
CA SER A 77 5.60 1.42 -14.15
C SER A 77 4.15 1.82 -14.44
N PRO A 78 3.82 2.18 -15.70
CA PRO A 78 2.46 2.53 -16.08
C PRO A 78 1.50 1.34 -15.92
N ASP A 79 1.99 0.11 -16.11
CA ASP A 79 1.23 -1.15 -15.98
C ASP A 79 1.02 -1.58 -14.52
N CYS A 80 1.44 -0.77 -13.54
CA CYS A 80 1.33 -1.11 -12.12
C CYS A 80 -0.12 -1.40 -11.69
N GLN A 81 -1.11 -0.76 -12.32
CA GLN A 81 -2.51 -0.97 -11.99
C GLN A 81 -3.04 -2.33 -12.43
N GLU A 82 -2.59 -2.84 -13.59
CA GLU A 82 -2.95 -4.18 -14.07
C GLU A 82 -2.24 -5.25 -13.24
N ARG A 83 -0.94 -5.05 -12.97
CA ARG A 83 -0.14 -5.92 -12.10
C ARG A 83 -0.69 -6.01 -10.68
N LEU A 84 -1.35 -4.94 -10.22
CA LEU A 84 -1.92 -4.89 -8.88
C LEU A 84 -2.97 -5.99 -8.67
N GLN A 85 -3.82 -6.26 -9.66
CA GLN A 85 -4.84 -7.31 -9.52
C GLN A 85 -4.21 -8.69 -9.29
N ALA A 86 -3.18 -9.02 -10.08
CA ALA A 86 -2.44 -10.27 -9.93
C ALA A 86 -1.76 -10.36 -8.55
N PHE A 87 -1.15 -9.26 -8.08
CA PHE A 87 -0.53 -9.20 -6.75
C PHE A 87 -1.53 -9.42 -5.62
N LEU A 88 -2.71 -8.79 -5.68
CA LEU A 88 -3.75 -8.95 -4.67
C LEU A 88 -4.32 -10.38 -4.64
N LEU A 89 -4.41 -11.05 -5.79
CA LEU A 89 -4.80 -12.45 -5.86
C LEU A 89 -3.74 -13.37 -5.25
N GLN A 90 -2.46 -13.08 -5.46
CA GLN A 90 -1.36 -13.83 -4.86
C GLN A 90 -1.28 -13.67 -3.34
N GLU A 91 -1.43 -12.45 -2.81
CA GLU A 91 -1.37 -12.19 -1.35
C GLU A 91 -2.55 -12.81 -0.57
N LYS A 92 -3.70 -13.06 -1.21
CA LYS A 92 -4.83 -13.77 -0.59
C LYS A 92 -4.50 -15.22 -0.21
N SER A 93 -3.45 -15.81 -0.79
CA SER A 93 -3.04 -17.18 -0.50
C SER A 93 -2.33 -17.36 0.86
N ILE A 94 -1.97 -16.28 1.56
CA ILE A 94 -1.20 -16.39 2.82
C ILE A 94 -2.13 -16.52 4.04
N ARG A 95 -3.45 -16.39 3.89
CA ARG A 95 -4.40 -16.58 5.00
C ARG A 95 -5.09 -17.95 4.91
N SER A 96 -4.35 -19.02 5.22
CA SER A 96 -4.95 -20.21 5.87
C SER A 96 -3.93 -21.23 6.42
N ALA A 97 -2.66 -21.24 5.99
CA ALA A 97 -1.75 -22.34 6.34
C ALA A 97 -0.76 -22.05 7.49
N ASP A 98 -0.43 -20.79 7.81
CA ASP A 98 0.55 -20.47 8.86
C ASP A 98 -0.05 -20.33 10.29
N LEU A 99 -1.23 -20.92 10.54
CA LEU A 99 -1.85 -20.97 11.88
C LEU A 99 -1.78 -22.35 12.55
N TYR A 100 -1.05 -23.30 11.96
CA TYR A 100 -0.69 -24.56 12.58
C TYR A 100 0.74 -24.96 12.19
N MET A 101 1.75 -24.35 12.82
CA MET A 101 3.00 -25.01 13.24
C MET A 101 3.59 -24.27 14.44
#